data_AF-A0A7X1LFM3-F1
#
_entry.id   AF-A0A7X1LFM3-F1
#
_cell.length_a   1.000
_cell.length_b   1.000
_cell.length_c   1.000
_cell.angle_alpha   90.00
_cell.angle_beta   90.00
_cell.angle_gamma   90.00
#
_symmetry.space_group_name_H-M   'P 1'
#
loop_
_entity.id
_entity.type
_entity.pdbx_description
1 polymer ?
#
loop_
_entity_poly.entity_id
_entity_poly.type
_entity_poly.pdbx_seq_one_letter_code
_entity_poly.pdbx_strand_id
1 'polypeptide(L)' 'MFLDLKNYTPPPEPPANRGPEQLTPRQQKALAWIVGLNIILLLIAPIGGATIISGLIELFG' A
#
# COMPACT_ATOMS: atom_id res chain seq x y z
N MET A 1 19.58 17.61 43.72
CA MET A 1 20.80 16.80 43.49
C MET A 1 21.29 17.10 42.07
N PHE A 2 22.56 17.48 41.91
CA PHE A 2 23.16 17.71 40.58
C PHE A 2 23.62 16.36 40.01
N LEU A 3 23.37 16.12 38.72
CA LEU A 3 23.80 14.90 38.03
C LEU A 3 25.29 15.05 37.64
N ASP A 4 26.17 14.20 38.16
CA ASP A 4 27.59 14.18 37.77
C ASP A 4 27.77 13.38 36.48
N LEU A 5 28.04 14.07 35.38
CA LEU A 5 28.17 13.51 34.04
C LEU A 5 29.59 13.06 33.70
N LYS A 6 30.55 13.12 34.63
CA LYS A 6 31.97 12.83 34.36
C LYS A 6 32.24 11.44 33.78
N ASN A 7 31.33 10.47 33.97
CA ASN A 7 31.43 9.12 33.42
C ASN A 7 30.26 8.76 32.49
N TYR A 8 29.54 9.75 31.95
CA TYR A 8 28.44 9.48 31.04
C TYR A 8 28.95 9.24 29.63
N THR A 9 28.81 7.99 29.15
CA THR A 9 28.97 7.65 27.74
C THR A 9 27.60 7.66 27.09
N PRO A 10 27.34 8.54 26.11
CA PRO A 10 26.09 8.52 25.37
C PRO A 10 25.89 7.16 24.69
N PRO A 11 24.67 6.60 24.67
CA PRO A 11 24.39 5.42 23.89
C PRO A 11 24.68 5.68 22.40
N PRO A 12 25.09 4.65 21.63
CA PRO A 12 25.35 4.78 20.21
C PRO A 12 24.15 5.38 19.47
N GLU A 13 24.41 6.27 18.51
CA GLU A 13 23.35 6.82 17.67
C GLU A 13 22.63 5.67 16.92
N PRO A 14 21.29 5.67 16.90
CA PRO A 14 20.56 4.69 16.12
C PRO A 14 20.94 4.80 14.64
N PRO A 15 21.00 3.69 13.90
CA PRO A 15 21.37 3.71 12.49
C PRO A 15 20.45 4.66 11.73
N ALA A 16 21.04 5.46 10.83
CA ALA A 16 20.29 6.38 9.98
C ALA A 16 19.12 5.63 9.34
N ASN A 17 17.90 6.11 9.59
CA ASN A 17 16.70 5.49 9.08
C ASN A 17 16.79 5.53 7.54
N ARG A 18 17.04 4.37 6.93
CA ARG A 18 17.03 4.25 5.47
C ARG A 18 15.59 4.52 5.09
N GLY A 19 15.35 5.67 4.48
CA GLY A 19 14.02 6.09 4.07
C GLY A 19 13.31 5.01 3.24
N PRO A 20 12.01 5.21 2.94
CA PRO A 20 11.23 4.21 2.23
C PRO A 20 11.96 3.71 0.98
N GLU A 21 11.98 2.40 0.81
CA GLU A 21 12.71 1.75 -0.27
C GLU A 21 12.16 2.23 -1.62
N GLN A 22 13.05 2.73 -2.47
CA GLN A 22 12.66 3.26 -3.78
C GLN A 22 12.27 2.11 -4.70
N LEU A 23 11.09 2.20 -5.31
CA LEU A 23 10.62 1.20 -6.26
C LEU A 23 11.56 1.14 -7.47
N THR A 24 12.00 -0.08 -7.81
CA THR A 24 12.71 -0.33 -9.06
C THR A 24 11.83 0.02 -10.26
N PRO A 25 12.40 0.33 -11.44
CA PRO A 25 11.61 0.66 -12.64
C PRO A 25 10.58 -0.41 -13.02
N ARG A 26 10.89 -1.69 -12.75
CA ARG A 26 9.96 -2.81 -12.97
C ARG A 26 8.77 -2.77 -12.01
N GLN A 27 9.01 -2.48 -10.73
CA GLN A 27 7.95 -2.35 -9.73
C GLN A 27 7.04 -1.14 -10.02
N GLN A 28 7.61 0.00 -10.46
CA GLN A 28 6.83 1.16 -10.87
C GLN A 28 5.92 0.84 -12.07
N LYS A 29 6.45 0.12 -13.07
CA LYS A 29 5.66 -0.33 -14.23
C LYS A 29 4.55 -1.30 -13.83
N ALA A 30 4.84 -2.26 -12.94
CA ALA A 30 3.84 -3.18 -12.42
C ALA A 30 2.74 -2.45 -11.63
N LEU A 31 3.13 -1.50 -10.77
CA LEU A 31 2.19 -0.68 -10.01
C LEU A 31 1.29 0.14 -10.95
N ALA A 32 1.86 0.78 -11.97
CA ALA A 32 1.09 1.53 -12.95
C ALA A 32 0.05 0.65 -13.69
N TRP A 33 0.44 -0.59 -14.05
CA TRP A 33 -0.48 -1.55 -14.64
C TRP A 33 -1.61 -1.97 -13.70
N ILE A 34 -1.29 -2.25 -12.43
CA ILE A 34 -2.28 -2.65 -11.41
C ILE A 34 -3.30 -1.52 -11.20
N VAL A 35 -2.82 -0.28 -11.08
CA VAL A 35 -3.68 0.91 -10.92
C VAL A 35 -4.54 1.11 -12.16
N GLY A 36 -3.96 1.05 -13.36
CA GLY A 36 -4.70 1.19 -14.61
C GLY A 36 -5.78 0.12 -14.77
N LEU A 37 -5.46 -1.14 -14.45
CA LEU A 37 -6.42 -2.24 -14.48
C LEU A 37 -7.57 -2.02 -13.49
N ASN A 38 -7.28 -1.57 -12.27
CA ASN A 38 -8.32 -1.27 -11.27
C ASN A 38 -9.24 -0.13 -11.71
N ILE A 39 -8.72 0.91 -12.34
CA ILE A 39 -9.54 2.01 -12.88
C ILE A 39 -10.47 1.50 -13.97
N ILE A 40 -9.97 0.65 -14.87
CA ILE A 40 -10.80 0.02 -15.92
C ILE A 40 -11.86 -0.88 -15.29
N LEU A 41 -11.48 -1.70 -14.32
CA LEU A 41 -12.41 -2.56 -13.57
C LEU A 41 -13.46 -1.75 -12.82
N LEU A 42 -13.14 -0.58 -12.27
CA LEU A 42 -14.14 0.28 -11.63
C LEU A 42 -15.25 0.75 -12.60
N LEU A 43 -14.98 0.80 -13.91
CA LEU A 43 -15.98 1.14 -14.92
C LEU A 43 -16.72 -0.10 -15.46
N ILE A 44 -16.01 -1.23 -15.59
CA ILE A 44 -16.58 -2.48 -16.08
C ILE A 44 -17.38 -3.20 -14.99
N ALA A 45 -16.92 -3.19 -13.74
CA ALA A 45 -17.52 -3.89 -12.62
C ALA A 45 -18.94 -3.42 -12.28
N PRO A 46 -19.35 -2.14 -12.45
CA PRO A 46 -20.76 -1.76 -12.37
C PRO A 46 -21.62 -2.47 -13.42
N ILE A 47 -21.10 -2.64 -14.64
CA ILE A 47 -21.82 -3.32 -15.74
C ILE A 47 -21.86 -4.83 -15.47
N GLY A 48 -20.70 -5.45 -15.26
CA GLY A 48 -20.61 -6.90 -14.99
C GLY A 48 -21.22 -7.29 -13.64
N GLY A 49 -21.07 -6.45 -12.63
CA GLY A 49 -21.65 -6.63 -11.30
C GLY A 49 -23.16 -6.51 -11.31
N ALA A 50 -23.73 -5.55 -12.05
CA ALA A 50 -25.18 -5.49 -12.27
C ALA A 50 -25.67 -6.79 -12.92
N THR A 51 -24.97 -7.31 -13.94
CA THR A 51 -25.34 -8.59 -14.57
C THR A 51 -25.31 -9.76 -13.60
N ILE A 52 -24.27 -9.89 -12.77
CA ILE A 52 -24.16 -10.96 -11.77
C ILE A 52 -25.26 -10.83 -10.71
N ILE A 53 -25.50 -9.62 -10.20
CA ILE A 53 -26.55 -9.35 -9.21
C ILE A 53 -27.93 -9.66 -9.79
N SER A 54 -28.23 -9.20 -11.00
CA SER A 54 -29.48 -9.49 -11.69
C SER A 54 -29.67 -11.00 -11.89
N GLY A 55 -28.63 -11.71 -12.34
CA GLY A 55 -28.68 -13.16 -12.52
C GLY A 55 -28.89 -13.92 -11.20
N LEU A 56 -28.31 -13.45 -10.09
CA LEU A 56 -28.55 -14.03 -8.76
C LEU A 56 -29.98 -13.75 -8.27
N ILE A 57 -30.49 -12.53 -8.46
CA ILE A 57 -31.88 -12.20 -8.14
C ILE A 57 -32.84 -13.11 -8.92
N GLU A 58 -32.59 -13.33 -10.21
CA GLU A 58 -33.44 -14.17 -11.06
C GLU A 58 -33.32 -15.67 -10.75
N LEU A 59 -32.19 -16.12 -10.20
CA LEU A 59 -32.00 -17.51 -9.79
C LEU A 59 -32.67 -17.84 -8.44
N PHE A 60 -32.77 -16.86 -7.54
CA PHE A 60 -33.24 -17.07 -6.16
C PHE A 60 -34.55 -16.35 -5.80
N GLY A 61 -35.07 -15.52 -6.71
CA GLY A 61 -36.29 -14.72 -6.55
C GLY A 61 -37.53 -15.36 -7.15
#